data_AF-A0A561Q1V5-F1
#
_entry.id   AF-A0A561Q1V5-F1
#
_cell.length_a   1.000
_cell.length_b   1.000
_cell.length_c   1.000
_cell.angle_alpha   90.00
_cell.angle_beta   90.00
_cell.angle_gamma   90.00
#
_symmetry.space_group_name_H-M   'P 1'
#
loop_
_entity.id
_entity.type
_entity.pdbx_description
1 polymer ?
#
loop_
_entity_poly.entity_id
_entity_poly.type
_entity_poly.pdbx_seq_one_letter_code
_entity_poly.pdbx_strand_id
1 'polypeptide(L)'
;MRAWNQRGYVPLDPPVMKGYKRFFVLRDDVERSRMADFYRQLLQKINTFEYSHRRDFKVKKRSHGRKKLVEKPQALLHPCAAHFKRLQFSDKEAACFEERFIFIGRCKEPVKRYVFKEPWRFILRVRPNMITQTRMIIPELLSQMDQLDNYIKRRQLQHRIFKLTRSRSSGKRHWIFTDKKKYQHPHRTLQQILQDEWFDKN
;
A
#
# COMPACT_ATOMS: atom_id res chain seq x y z
N MET A 1 16.40 3.19 -18.87
CA MET A 1 15.35 2.36 -18.22
C MET A 1 14.09 2.13 -19.06
N ARG A 2 13.82 2.89 -20.15
CA ARG A 2 12.59 2.73 -20.97
C ARG A 2 12.57 1.46 -21.85
N ALA A 3 13.71 1.02 -22.39
CA ALA A 3 13.82 -0.14 -23.29
C ALA A 3 13.45 -1.49 -22.64
N TRP A 4 13.66 -1.64 -21.33
CA TRP A 4 13.30 -2.85 -20.60
C TRP A 4 11.78 -3.08 -20.59
N ASN A 5 10.99 -2.02 -20.45
CA ASN A 5 9.53 -2.09 -20.36
C ASN A 5 8.83 -2.15 -21.73
N GLN A 6 9.58 -2.00 -22.83
CA GLN A 6 9.06 -2.03 -24.21
C GLN A 6 9.06 -3.43 -24.83
N ARG A 7 9.49 -4.47 -24.09
CA ARG A 7 9.37 -5.85 -24.58
C ARG A 7 7.90 -6.23 -24.65
N GLY A 8 7.49 -6.77 -25.79
CA GLY A 8 6.13 -7.26 -26.01
C GLY A 8 5.75 -8.38 -25.05
N TYR A 9 4.45 -8.56 -24.88
CA TYR A 9 3.86 -9.70 -24.18
C TYR A 9 3.41 -10.72 -25.22
N VAL A 10 3.62 -12.00 -24.92
CA VAL A 10 3.12 -13.12 -25.71
C VAL A 10 1.89 -13.68 -25.00
N PRO A 11 0.76 -13.91 -25.70
CA PRO A 11 -0.41 -14.54 -25.09
C PRO A 11 -0.07 -15.95 -24.61
N LEU A 12 -0.64 -16.33 -23.47
CA LEU A 12 -0.50 -17.65 -22.88
C LEU A 12 -1.81 -18.41 -23.09
N ASP A 13 -1.74 -19.51 -23.83
CA ASP A 13 -2.88 -20.38 -24.11
C ASP A 13 -2.53 -21.83 -23.73
N PRO A 14 -3.22 -22.44 -22.74
CA PRO A 14 -4.29 -21.86 -21.92
C PRO A 14 -3.77 -20.87 -20.86
N PRO A 15 -4.61 -19.94 -20.39
CA PRO A 15 -4.23 -19.02 -19.32
C PRO A 15 -3.96 -19.77 -18.01
N VAL A 16 -2.95 -19.33 -17.26
CA VAL A 16 -2.51 -20.00 -16.02
C VAL A 16 -3.10 -19.32 -14.79
N MET A 17 -3.69 -20.09 -13.89
CA MET A 17 -4.26 -19.59 -12.65
C MET A 17 -3.17 -19.35 -11.59
N LYS A 18 -2.98 -18.10 -11.15
CA LYS A 18 -2.03 -17.75 -10.07
C LYS A 18 -2.63 -17.87 -8.67
N GLY A 19 -3.94 -17.79 -8.57
CA GLY A 19 -4.69 -17.75 -7.32
C GLY A 19 -6.05 -17.08 -7.54
N TYR A 20 -6.47 -16.27 -6.57
CA TYR A 20 -7.74 -15.56 -6.56
C TYR A 20 -7.51 -14.06 -6.36
N LYS A 21 -8.42 -13.27 -6.90
CA LYS A 21 -8.54 -11.85 -6.60
C LYS A 21 -9.95 -11.54 -6.12
N ARG A 22 -10.07 -10.58 -5.22
CA ARG A 22 -11.37 -10.05 -4.81
C ARG A 22 -11.38 -8.53 -4.89
N PHE A 23 -12.53 -8.00 -5.25
CA PHE A 23 -12.74 -6.59 -5.54
C PHE A 23 -14.21 -6.26 -5.35
N PHE A 24 -14.53 -4.98 -5.27
CA PHE A 24 -15.91 -4.53 -5.13
C PHE A 24 -16.60 -4.48 -6.50
N VAL A 25 -17.86 -4.89 -6.54
CA VAL A 25 -18.79 -4.74 -7.67
C VAL A 25 -20.03 -4.00 -7.18
N LEU A 26 -20.78 -3.39 -8.10
CA LEU A 26 -22.12 -2.89 -7.76
C LEU A 26 -22.99 -4.03 -7.25
N ARG A 27 -23.82 -3.72 -6.26
CA ARG A 27 -24.92 -4.60 -5.86
C ARG A 27 -26.00 -4.58 -6.95
N ASP A 28 -26.66 -5.72 -7.16
CA ASP A 28 -27.61 -5.93 -8.25
C ASP A 28 -28.80 -4.94 -8.24
N ASP A 29 -29.24 -4.49 -7.05
CA ASP A 29 -30.30 -3.49 -6.88
C ASP A 29 -29.86 -2.10 -7.40
N VAL A 30 -28.66 -1.67 -7.04
CA VAL A 30 -28.06 -0.42 -7.50
C VAL A 30 -27.76 -0.48 -8.99
N GLU A 31 -27.35 -1.65 -9.50
CA GLU A 31 -27.08 -1.85 -10.93
C GLU A 31 -28.32 -1.70 -11.81
N ARG A 32 -29.51 -2.00 -11.28
CA ARG A 32 -30.80 -1.77 -11.98
C ARG A 32 -31.33 -0.34 -11.82
N SER A 33 -30.72 0.46 -10.96
CA SER A 33 -31.17 1.83 -10.69
C SER A 33 -30.72 2.81 -11.77
N ARG A 34 -31.40 3.97 -11.84
CA ARG A 34 -31.03 5.07 -12.75
C ARG A 34 -29.64 5.67 -12.47
N MET A 35 -29.07 5.39 -11.29
CA MET A 35 -27.73 5.86 -10.89
C MET A 35 -26.64 4.80 -11.09
N ALA A 36 -26.94 3.68 -11.76
CA ALA A 36 -25.99 2.59 -11.96
C ALA A 36 -24.67 3.06 -12.58
N ASP A 37 -24.74 3.87 -13.65
CA ASP A 37 -23.55 4.37 -14.34
C ASP A 37 -22.73 5.32 -13.48
N PHE A 38 -23.38 6.16 -12.67
CA PHE A 38 -22.72 7.04 -11.71
C PHE A 38 -21.90 6.23 -10.71
N TYR A 39 -22.50 5.22 -10.06
CA TYR A 39 -21.79 4.40 -9.09
C TYR A 39 -20.74 3.50 -9.73
N ARG A 40 -20.94 3.07 -10.99
CA ARG A 40 -19.95 2.30 -11.76
C ARG A 40 -18.70 3.13 -12.04
N GLN A 41 -18.85 4.39 -12.47
CA GLN A 41 -17.75 5.33 -12.68
C GLN A 41 -17.03 5.66 -11.36
N LEU A 42 -17.80 5.94 -10.31
CA LEU A 42 -17.23 6.20 -8.99
C LEU A 42 -16.42 5.00 -8.49
N LEU A 43 -16.97 3.80 -8.62
CA LEU A 43 -16.31 2.56 -8.19
C LEU A 43 -14.98 2.36 -8.91
N GLN A 44 -14.86 2.69 -10.21
CA GLN A 44 -13.58 2.59 -10.92
C GLN A 44 -12.46 3.41 -10.26
N LYS A 45 -12.79 4.56 -9.66
CA LYS A 45 -11.83 5.44 -8.97
C LYS A 45 -11.43 4.92 -7.59
N ILE A 46 -12.37 4.29 -6.86
CA ILE A 46 -12.16 3.90 -5.44
C ILE A 46 -12.03 2.39 -5.20
N ASN A 47 -12.13 1.55 -6.24
CA ASN A 47 -12.04 0.11 -6.07
C ASN A 47 -10.69 -0.30 -5.51
N THR A 48 -10.69 -1.35 -4.71
CA THR A 48 -9.49 -1.96 -4.16
C THR A 48 -9.43 -3.41 -4.61
N PHE A 49 -8.22 -3.89 -4.90
CA PHE A 49 -7.98 -5.27 -5.32
C PHE A 49 -7.12 -5.96 -4.28
N GLU A 50 -7.57 -7.11 -3.81
CA GLU A 50 -6.76 -8.00 -2.99
C GLU A 50 -6.53 -9.32 -3.71
N TYR A 51 -5.32 -9.85 -3.55
CA TYR A 51 -4.88 -11.09 -4.16
C TYR A 51 -4.55 -12.10 -3.08
N SER A 52 -4.88 -13.37 -3.32
CA SER A 52 -4.64 -14.47 -2.40
C SER A 52 -4.46 -15.77 -3.17
N HIS A 53 -3.65 -16.68 -2.67
CA HIS A 53 -3.59 -18.04 -3.21
C HIS A 53 -4.82 -18.87 -2.86
N ARG A 54 -5.54 -18.52 -1.79
CA ARG A 54 -6.76 -19.17 -1.33
C ARG A 54 -8.01 -18.37 -1.68
N ARG A 55 -9.11 -19.05 -2.05
CA ARG A 55 -10.40 -18.44 -2.42
C ARG A 55 -11.12 -17.75 -1.25
N ASP A 56 -10.88 -18.20 -0.02
CA ASP A 56 -11.56 -17.71 1.19
C ASP A 56 -10.97 -16.41 1.75
N PHE A 57 -9.79 -15.98 1.27
CA PHE A 57 -9.06 -14.80 1.77
C PHE A 57 -8.88 -14.78 3.30
N LYS A 58 -8.89 -15.96 3.95
CA LYS A 58 -8.69 -16.07 5.39
C LYS A 58 -7.20 -15.99 5.72
N VAL A 59 -6.88 -15.23 6.75
CA VAL A 59 -5.52 -15.07 7.26
C VAL A 59 -5.38 -15.77 8.60
N LYS A 60 -4.20 -16.38 8.83
CA LYS A 60 -3.87 -16.96 10.14
C LYS A 60 -3.60 -15.82 11.12
N LYS A 61 -4.44 -15.69 12.14
CA LYS A 61 -4.25 -14.76 13.26
C LYS A 61 -4.01 -15.56 14.53
N ARG A 62 -3.02 -15.15 15.33
CA ARG A 62 -2.82 -15.70 16.68
C ARG A 62 -3.64 -14.87 17.66
N SER A 63 -4.42 -15.55 18.49
CA SER A 63 -5.22 -14.95 19.56
C SER A 63 -5.27 -15.93 20.72
N HIS A 64 -4.98 -15.47 21.94
CA HIS A 64 -4.96 -16.28 23.16
C HIS A 64 -4.17 -17.60 22.99
N GLY A 65 -2.95 -17.50 22.47
CA GLY A 65 -2.06 -18.66 22.26
C GLY A 65 -2.43 -19.59 21.09
N ARG A 66 -3.64 -19.51 20.53
CA ARG A 66 -4.11 -20.37 19.43
C ARG A 66 -4.05 -19.66 18.07
N LYS A 67 -3.78 -20.41 17.00
CA LYS A 67 -3.84 -19.91 15.61
C LYS A 67 -5.24 -20.18 15.06
N LYS A 68 -5.96 -19.15 14.62
CA LYS A 68 -7.27 -19.25 13.99
C LYS A 68 -7.23 -18.63 12.59
N LEU A 69 -8.02 -19.17 11.66
CA LEU A 69 -8.24 -18.55 10.36
C LEU A 69 -9.37 -17.53 10.50
N VAL A 70 -9.09 -16.27 10.19
CA VAL A 70 -10.06 -15.16 10.28
C VAL A 70 -10.19 -14.52 8.91
N GLU A 71 -11.40 -14.10 8.57
CA GLU A 71 -11.65 -13.34 7.35
C GLU A 71 -10.90 -12.01 7.41
N LYS A 72 -10.09 -11.75 6.38
CA LYS A 72 -9.41 -10.47 6.26
C LYS A 72 -10.44 -9.43 5.80
N PRO A 73 -10.68 -8.33 6.54
CA PRO A 73 -11.56 -7.28 6.08
C PRO A 73 -10.92 -6.56 4.88
N GLN A 74 -11.74 -6.19 3.90
CA GLN A 74 -11.36 -5.31 2.81
C GLN A 74 -12.35 -4.16 2.74
N ALA A 75 -11.84 -2.95 2.55
CA ALA A 75 -12.62 -1.74 2.40
C ALA A 75 -12.33 -1.07 1.06
N LEU A 76 -13.24 -0.20 0.62
CA LEU A 76 -13.00 0.72 -0.49
C LEU A 76 -11.83 1.65 -0.16
N LEU A 77 -11.31 2.33 -1.18
CA LEU A 77 -10.24 3.29 -0.99
C LEU A 77 -10.66 4.39 0.00
N HIS A 78 -9.80 4.65 0.99
CA HIS A 78 -9.93 5.77 1.92
C HIS A 78 -8.82 6.78 1.64
N PRO A 79 -8.98 7.66 0.64
CA PRO A 79 -7.95 8.61 0.26
C PRO A 79 -7.71 9.63 1.40
N CYS A 80 -6.46 10.09 1.52
CA CYS A 80 -6.15 11.30 2.29
C CYS A 80 -6.48 12.54 1.46
N ALA A 81 -6.45 13.75 2.05
CA ALA A 81 -6.78 14.99 1.35
C ALA A 81 -6.01 15.20 0.05
N ALA A 82 -4.70 14.96 0.04
CA ALA A 82 -3.90 15.09 -1.18
C ALA A 82 -4.29 14.05 -2.25
N HIS A 83 -4.57 12.81 -1.86
CA HIS A 83 -4.98 11.76 -2.79
C HIS A 83 -6.39 12.03 -3.32
N PHE A 84 -7.31 12.51 -2.48
CA PHE A 84 -8.67 12.86 -2.86
C PHE A 84 -8.70 13.93 -3.96
N LYS A 85 -7.88 14.98 -3.83
CA LYS A 85 -7.71 16.00 -4.87
C LYS A 85 -7.17 15.44 -6.19
N ARG A 86 -6.27 14.45 -6.13
CA ARG A 86 -5.69 13.81 -7.33
C ARG A 86 -6.69 12.93 -8.09
N LEU A 87 -7.72 12.42 -7.42
CA LEU A 87 -8.74 11.55 -8.04
C LEU A 87 -9.77 12.33 -8.87
N GLN A 88 -9.76 13.67 -8.81
CA GLN A 88 -10.62 14.55 -9.61
C GLN A 88 -12.09 14.10 -9.53
N PHE A 89 -12.63 14.09 -8.32
CA PHE A 89 -14.05 13.81 -8.11
C PHE A 89 -14.90 14.98 -8.59
N SER A 90 -16.01 14.68 -9.26
CA SER A 90 -17.09 15.66 -9.48
C SER A 90 -17.72 16.04 -8.14
N ASP A 91 -18.33 17.22 -8.04
CA ASP A 91 -19.00 17.68 -6.82
C ASP A 91 -20.03 16.65 -6.28
N LYS A 92 -20.75 16.00 -7.20
CA LYS A 92 -21.69 14.91 -6.86
C LYS A 92 -20.99 13.68 -6.27
N GLU A 93 -19.85 13.29 -6.84
CA GLU A 93 -19.05 12.17 -6.33
C GLU A 93 -18.43 12.52 -4.97
N ALA A 94 -17.93 13.74 -4.81
CA ALA A 94 -17.34 14.21 -3.56
C ALA A 94 -18.35 14.25 -2.42
N ALA A 95 -19.61 14.60 -2.71
CA ALA A 95 -20.71 14.58 -1.73
C ALA A 95 -20.99 13.19 -1.14
N CYS A 96 -20.62 12.11 -1.84
CA CYS A 96 -20.75 10.74 -1.34
C CYS A 96 -19.72 10.35 -0.27
N PHE A 97 -18.76 11.23 0.03
CA PHE A 97 -17.75 11.00 1.05
C PHE A 97 -18.03 11.81 2.31
N GLU A 98 -17.58 11.28 3.43
CA GLU A 98 -17.53 11.95 4.72
C GLU A 98 -16.10 11.95 5.24
N GLU A 99 -15.77 12.98 6.01
CA GLU A 99 -14.46 13.09 6.65
C GLU A 99 -14.48 12.31 7.96
N ARG A 100 -13.53 11.38 8.13
CA ARG A 100 -13.36 10.62 9.36
C ARG A 100 -11.90 10.58 9.78
N PHE A 101 -11.70 10.59 11.09
CA PHE A 101 -10.39 10.39 11.72
C PHE A 101 -10.20 8.90 11.98
N ILE A 102 -9.20 8.29 11.33
CA ILE A 102 -8.95 6.84 11.42
C ILE A 102 -7.51 6.59 11.86
N PHE A 103 -7.33 5.65 12.77
CA PHE A 103 -6.02 5.13 13.15
C PHE A 103 -5.49 4.17 12.09
N ILE A 104 -4.31 4.47 11.53
CA ILE A 104 -3.70 3.66 10.48
C ILE A 104 -2.50 2.91 11.06
N GLY A 105 -2.58 1.58 11.09
CA GLY A 105 -1.48 0.73 11.50
C GLY A 105 -1.02 1.01 12.93
N ARG A 106 0.24 1.43 13.09
CA ARG A 106 0.85 1.76 14.40
C ARG A 106 0.91 3.27 14.68
N CYS A 107 0.28 4.10 13.84
CA CYS A 107 0.21 5.54 14.09
C CYS A 107 -0.60 5.81 15.36
N LYS A 108 -0.01 6.57 16.29
CA LYS A 108 -0.66 6.96 17.55
C LYS A 108 -1.69 8.07 17.37
N GLU A 109 -1.53 8.87 16.32
CA GLU A 109 -2.44 9.98 16.02
C GLU A 109 -3.42 9.54 14.92
N PRO A 110 -4.71 9.91 15.06
CA PRO A 110 -5.68 9.62 14.03
C PRO A 110 -5.44 10.51 12.81
N VAL A 111 -5.54 9.92 11.63
CA VAL A 111 -5.32 10.63 10.36
C VAL A 111 -6.65 10.90 9.70
N LYS A 112 -6.84 12.13 9.20
CA LYS A 112 -8.02 12.53 8.42
C LYS A 112 -8.08 11.75 7.09
N ARG A 113 -9.19 11.07 6.85
CA ARG A 113 -9.48 10.26 5.67
C ARG A 113 -10.90 10.51 5.17
N TYR A 114 -11.10 10.39 3.86
CA TYR A 114 -12.42 10.47 3.25
C TYR A 114 -12.96 9.05 3.09
N VAL A 115 -14.09 8.77 3.74
CA VAL A 115 -14.75 7.47 3.75
C VAL A 115 -16.03 7.57 2.94
N PHE A 116 -16.32 6.55 2.14
CA PHE A 116 -17.55 6.50 1.37
C PHE A 116 -18.75 6.22 2.30
N LYS A 117 -19.80 7.04 2.21
CA LYS A 117 -20.95 7.02 3.13
C LYS A 117 -21.82 5.77 3.02
N GLU A 118 -21.97 5.21 1.83
CA GLU A 118 -22.97 4.18 1.52
C GLU A 118 -22.37 2.83 1.09
N PRO A 119 -21.47 2.22 1.89
CA PRO A 119 -20.69 1.06 1.46
C PRO A 119 -21.53 -0.15 1.03
N TRP A 120 -22.78 -0.25 1.48
CA TRP A 120 -23.74 -1.31 1.13
C TRP A 120 -24.08 -1.36 -0.37
N ARG A 121 -23.84 -0.28 -1.12
CA ARG A 121 -24.02 -0.23 -2.58
C ARG A 121 -23.07 -1.13 -3.34
N PHE A 122 -22.01 -1.59 -2.67
CA PHE A 122 -20.97 -2.41 -3.27
C PHE A 122 -20.80 -3.73 -2.51
N ILE A 123 -20.59 -4.81 -3.25
CA ILE A 123 -20.36 -6.16 -2.71
C ILE A 123 -18.98 -6.65 -3.12
N LEU A 124 -18.30 -7.39 -2.23
CA LEU A 124 -17.06 -8.09 -2.57
C LEU A 124 -17.35 -9.31 -3.44
N ARG A 125 -16.71 -9.37 -4.61
CA ARG A 125 -16.76 -10.52 -5.52
C ARG A 125 -15.39 -11.14 -5.65
N VAL A 126 -15.34 -12.47 -5.53
CA VAL A 126 -14.11 -13.26 -5.70
C VAL A 126 -14.09 -13.86 -7.12
N ARG A 127 -12.95 -13.76 -7.79
CA ARG A 127 -12.70 -14.41 -9.09
C ARG A 127 -11.30 -15.05 -9.13
N PRO A 128 -11.10 -16.11 -9.93
CA PRO A 128 -9.76 -16.58 -10.25
C PRO A 128 -8.89 -15.45 -10.82
N ASN A 129 -7.63 -15.41 -10.39
CA ASN A 129 -6.62 -14.50 -10.91
C ASN A 129 -5.82 -15.23 -11.99
N MET A 130 -6.21 -15.04 -13.24
CA MET A 130 -5.59 -15.66 -14.40
C MET A 130 -4.46 -14.79 -14.96
N ILE A 131 -3.33 -15.42 -15.26
CA ILE A 131 -2.26 -14.85 -16.07
C ILE A 131 -2.53 -15.25 -17.52
N THR A 132 -2.81 -14.27 -18.36
CA THR A 132 -3.13 -14.46 -19.78
C THR A 132 -1.96 -14.14 -20.71
N GLN A 133 -0.92 -13.49 -20.20
CA GLN A 133 0.20 -12.99 -20.97
C GLN A 133 1.49 -13.22 -20.21
N THR A 134 2.54 -13.62 -20.92
CA THR A 134 3.89 -13.71 -20.40
C THR A 134 4.80 -12.71 -21.10
N ARG A 135 5.83 -12.25 -20.39
CA ARG A 135 6.81 -11.34 -20.98
C ARG A 135 7.70 -12.12 -21.95
N MET A 136 7.98 -11.56 -23.12
CA MET A 136 8.94 -12.16 -24.04
C MET A 136 10.35 -12.19 -23.43
N ILE A 137 10.95 -13.37 -23.39
CA ILE A 137 12.31 -13.60 -22.88
C ILE A 137 13.24 -13.86 -24.07
N ILE A 138 14.32 -13.10 -24.16
CA ILE A 138 15.40 -13.29 -25.13
C ILE A 138 16.58 -13.91 -24.36
N PRO A 139 16.91 -15.20 -24.56
CA PRO A 139 17.89 -15.92 -23.77
C PRO A 139 19.30 -15.31 -23.80
N GLU A 140 19.74 -14.83 -24.96
CA GLU A 140 21.07 -14.25 -25.18
C GLU A 140 21.27 -13.02 -24.28
N LEU A 141 20.24 -12.19 -24.17
CA LEU A 141 20.30 -10.96 -23.39
C LEU A 141 20.26 -11.25 -21.89
N LEU A 142 19.52 -12.28 -21.45
CA LEU A 142 19.60 -12.74 -20.06
C LEU A 142 21.00 -13.25 -19.72
N SER A 143 21.61 -14.04 -20.62
CA SER A 143 22.97 -14.55 -20.44
C SER A 143 23.99 -13.41 -20.30
N GLN A 144 23.91 -12.40 -21.17
CA GLN A 144 24.78 -11.23 -21.12
C GLN A 144 24.63 -10.43 -19.81
N MET A 145 23.40 -10.29 -19.29
CA MET A 145 23.20 -9.65 -17.98
C MET A 145 23.81 -10.45 -16.85
N ASP A 146 23.62 -11.77 -16.84
CA ASP A 146 24.18 -12.63 -15.81
C ASP A 146 25.71 -12.60 -15.84
N GLN A 147 26.32 -12.53 -17.03
CA GLN A 147 27.78 -12.33 -17.17
C GLN A 147 28.23 -11.01 -16.56
N LEU A 148 27.52 -9.91 -16.82
CA LEU A 148 27.82 -8.59 -16.24
C LEU A 148 27.62 -8.56 -14.72
N ASP A 149 26.53 -9.13 -14.22
CA ASP A 149 26.26 -9.22 -12.79
C ASP A 149 27.32 -10.07 -12.08
N ASN A 150 27.74 -11.18 -12.68
CA ASN A 150 28.82 -12.01 -12.17
C ASN A 150 30.15 -11.24 -12.14
N TYR A 151 30.46 -10.51 -13.21
CA TYR A 151 31.66 -9.66 -13.26
C TYR A 151 31.66 -8.60 -12.14
N ILE A 152 30.54 -7.91 -11.96
CA ILE A 152 30.36 -6.88 -10.91
C ILE A 152 30.50 -7.49 -9.51
N LYS A 153 29.87 -8.64 -9.26
CA LYS A 153 29.91 -9.32 -7.96
C LYS A 153 31.31 -9.85 -7.64
N ARG A 154 31.94 -10.58 -8.55
CA ARG A 154 33.29 -11.17 -8.34
C ARG A 154 34.34 -10.10 -8.01
N ARG A 155 34.24 -8.93 -8.66
CA ARG A 155 35.17 -7.81 -8.46
C ARG A 155 34.69 -6.80 -7.41
N GLN A 156 33.61 -7.08 -6.69
CA GLN A 156 33.05 -6.21 -5.64
C GLN A 156 32.82 -4.76 -6.11
N LEU A 157 32.44 -4.57 -7.37
CA LEU A 157 32.37 -3.24 -8.01
C LEU A 157 31.15 -2.43 -7.60
N GLN A 158 30.17 -3.05 -6.92
CA GLN A 158 28.91 -2.41 -6.53
C GLN A 158 29.13 -1.11 -5.73
N HIS A 159 30.06 -1.11 -4.77
CA HIS A 159 30.37 0.07 -3.95
C HIS A 159 30.94 1.22 -4.79
N ARG A 160 31.81 0.91 -5.77
CA ARG A 160 32.40 1.91 -6.67
C ARG A 160 31.36 2.49 -7.62
N ILE A 161 30.54 1.63 -8.23
CA ILE A 161 29.42 2.03 -9.10
C ILE A 161 28.46 2.93 -8.32
N PHE A 162 28.11 2.55 -7.09
CA PHE A 162 27.25 3.34 -6.21
C PHE A 162 27.84 4.73 -5.93
N LYS A 163 29.12 4.82 -5.60
CA LYS A 163 29.81 6.11 -5.37
C LYS A 163 29.75 7.02 -6.60
N LEU A 164 29.93 6.46 -7.79
CA LEU A 164 29.87 7.18 -9.06
C LEU A 164 28.45 7.63 -9.44
N THR A 165 27.44 6.78 -9.23
CA THR A 165 26.05 7.04 -9.65
C THR A 165 25.21 7.81 -8.63
N ARG A 166 25.51 7.71 -7.33
CA ARG A 166 24.72 8.36 -6.25
C ARG A 166 25.30 9.68 -5.73
N SER A 167 26.30 10.26 -6.38
CA SER A 167 26.91 11.54 -6.00
C SER A 167 25.88 12.67 -5.70
N ARG A 168 24.71 12.70 -6.36
CA ARG A 168 23.65 13.71 -6.10
C ARG A 168 22.59 13.32 -5.05
N SER A 169 22.50 12.06 -4.63
CA SER A 169 21.45 11.59 -3.69
C SER A 169 21.99 11.11 -2.34
N SER A 170 23.29 10.90 -2.21
CA SER A 170 23.91 10.54 -0.91
C SER A 170 24.10 11.73 0.03
N GLY A 171 23.99 12.97 -0.45
CA GLY A 171 24.26 14.20 0.31
C GLY A 171 23.10 14.78 1.12
N LYS A 172 21.96 14.10 1.25
CA LYS A 172 20.79 14.63 2.00
C LYS A 172 20.22 13.66 3.03
N ARG A 173 21.03 12.74 3.57
CA ARG A 173 20.80 12.29 4.94
C ARG A 173 21.33 13.39 5.83
N HIS A 174 20.50 14.41 6.00
CA HIS A 174 20.70 15.40 7.04
C HIS A 174 20.69 14.57 8.33
N TRP A 175 21.87 14.34 8.89
CA TRP A 175 21.99 14.16 10.33
C TRP A 175 21.57 15.50 10.92
N ILE A 176 20.27 15.78 10.88
CA ILE A 176 19.72 16.76 11.79
C ILE A 176 19.87 16.04 13.12
N PHE A 177 20.87 16.45 13.90
CA PHE A 177 20.81 16.36 15.34
C PHE A 177 19.63 17.24 15.78
N THR A 178 18.40 16.86 15.42
CA THR A 178 17.27 17.22 16.24
C THR A 178 17.43 16.33 17.45
N ASP A 179 17.56 16.92 18.63
CA ASP A 179 17.44 16.17 19.87
C ASP A 179 16.21 15.28 19.75
N LYS A 180 16.42 13.96 19.72
CA LYS A 180 15.30 13.04 19.71
C LYS A 180 14.51 13.39 20.96
N LYS A 181 13.18 13.60 20.87
CA LYS A 181 12.34 13.93 22.05
C LYS A 181 12.59 13.00 23.26
N LYS A 182 13.06 11.78 23.01
CA LYS A 182 13.52 10.82 24.03
C LYS A 182 14.65 11.35 24.95
N TYR A 183 15.50 12.26 24.46
CA TYR A 183 16.63 12.85 25.19
C TYR A 183 16.33 14.25 25.75
N GLN A 184 15.14 14.82 25.47
CA GLN A 184 14.73 16.10 26.06
C GLN A 184 14.38 15.98 27.55
N HIS A 185 14.03 14.77 28.00
CA HIS A 185 13.78 14.49 29.39
C HIS A 185 14.81 13.46 29.88
N PRO A 186 15.75 13.83 30.78
CA PRO A 186 16.62 12.86 31.40
C PRO A 186 15.80 11.76 32.09
N HIS A 187 16.38 10.57 32.25
CA HIS A 187 15.75 9.44 32.95
C HIS A 187 15.59 9.75 34.45
N ARG A 188 14.70 10.69 34.78
CA ARG A 188 14.31 11.02 36.14
C ARG A 188 13.26 10.01 36.58
N THR A 189 13.41 9.55 37.82
CA THR A 189 12.35 8.78 38.47
C THR A 189 11.18 9.70 38.80
N LEU A 190 9.97 9.15 38.92
CA LEU A 190 8.78 9.91 39.29
C LEU A 190 9.00 10.73 40.58
N GLN A 191 9.77 10.18 41.52
CA GLN A 191 10.11 10.82 42.79
C GLN A 191 10.99 12.07 42.60
N GLN A 192 11.95 12.04 41.68
CA GLN A 192 12.79 13.20 41.35
C GLN A 192 11.98 14.31 40.68
N ILE A 193 11.04 13.96 39.80
CA ILE A 193 10.15 14.93 39.15
C ILE A 193 9.25 15.61 40.20
N LEU A 194 8.72 14.84 41.15
CA LEU A 194 7.88 15.37 42.23
C LEU A 194 8.65 16.25 43.21
N GLN A 195 9.93 15.97 43.48
CA GLN A 195 10.79 16.82 44.30
C GLN A 195 11.02 18.19 43.64
N ASP A 196 11.39 18.23 42.36
CA ASP A 196 11.62 19.49 41.66
C ASP A 196 10.37 20.40 41.64
N GLU A 197 9.18 19.83 41.39
CA GLU A 197 7.92 20.60 41.36
C GLU A 197 7.47 21.15 42.73
N TRP A 198 7.87 20.49 43.83
CA TRP A 198 7.45 20.85 45.18
C TRP A 198 8.44 21.75 45.91
N PHE A 199 9.73 21.66 45.61
CA PHE A 199 10.76 22.44 46.31
C PHE A 199 11.08 23.80 45.65
N ASP A 200 10.75 24.01 44.36
CA ASP A 200 10.95 25.30 43.66
C ASP A 200 9.80 26.33 43.90
N LYS A 201 8.85 26.03 44.78
CA LYS A 201 7.67 26.88 45.08
C LYS A 201 7.69 27.56 46.46
N ASN A 202 8.81 27.51 47.19
CA ASN A 202 9.01 28.25 48.44
C ASN A 202 10.12 29.29 48.32
#